data_AF-G2I0U3-F1
#
_entry.id   AF-G2I0U3-F1
#
_cell.length_a   1.000
_cell.length_b   1.000
_cell.length_c   1.000
_cell.angle_alpha   90.00
_cell.angle_beta   90.00
_cell.angle_gamma   90.00
#
_symmetry.space_group_name_H-M   'P 1'
#
loop_
_entity.id
_entity.type
_entity.pdbx_description
1 polymer ?
#
loop_
_entity_poly.entity_id
_entity_poly.type
_entity_poly.pdbx_seq_one_letter_code
_entity_poly.pdbx_strand_id
1 'polypeptide(L)'
;MPEDERIRVGRLRWPVLIARRNQMPDQTGTGIVTSFDGMAKVRADVQAVGAMTYWGTMQTDSPAVTHRIFMRWTDAIPNTHAIFRTTRRNDGSLRWEQFRVRRWKELGGRKRFVCIECELEQQGTDNQIDATE
;
A
#
# COMPACT_ATOMS: atom_id res chain seq x y z
N MET A 1 13.03 -3.66 20.99
CA MET A 1 13.78 -3.57 19.71
C MET A 1 13.75 -2.12 19.28
N PRO A 2 14.90 -1.43 19.16
CA PRO A 2 14.89 -0.01 18.82
C PRO A 2 14.52 0.13 17.34
N GLU A 3 13.29 0.58 17.05
CA GLU A 3 12.78 0.89 15.70
C GLU A 3 13.47 2.12 15.07
N ASP A 4 14.69 2.42 15.49
CA ASP A 4 15.53 3.52 14.99
C ASP A 4 16.38 3.04 13.80
N GLU A 5 15.78 2.20 12.95
CA GLU A 5 16.39 1.78 11.69
C GLU A 5 16.38 3.00 10.77
N ARG A 6 17.48 3.76 10.80
CA ARG A 6 17.73 4.92 9.92
C ARG A 6 17.38 4.53 8.49
N ILE A 7 16.22 4.94 7.99
CA ILE A 7 15.83 4.73 6.60
C ILE A 7 16.88 5.40 5.75
N ARG A 8 17.75 4.58 5.14
CA ARG A 8 18.74 5.08 4.19
C ARG A 8 17.97 5.49 2.95
N VAL A 9 18.16 6.74 2.50
CA VAL A 9 17.48 7.28 1.31
C VAL A 9 17.59 6.34 0.10
N GLY A 10 18.70 5.60 -0.03
CA GLY A 10 18.91 4.60 -1.08
C GLY A 10 17.98 3.38 -1.05
N ARG A 11 17.18 3.18 0.00
CA ARG A 11 16.19 2.08 0.10
C ARG A 11 14.85 2.41 -0.57
N LEU A 12 14.57 3.68 -0.91
CA LEU A 12 13.31 4.09 -1.58
C LEU A 12 13.29 3.70 -3.07
N ARG A 13 13.32 2.39 -3.34
CA ARG A 13 13.51 1.81 -4.68
C ARG A 13 12.21 1.61 -5.45
N TRP A 14 11.08 1.54 -4.79
CA TRP A 14 9.83 1.15 -5.44
C TRP A 14 9.02 2.39 -5.82
N PRO A 15 8.62 2.54 -7.10
CA PRO A 15 7.61 3.52 -7.45
C PRO A 15 6.26 3.03 -6.92
N VAL A 16 5.57 3.88 -6.18
CA VAL A 16 4.21 3.61 -5.70
C VAL A 16 3.29 4.76 -6.08
N LEU A 17 2.01 4.46 -6.25
CA LEU A 17 0.98 5.46 -6.50
C LEU A 17 0.13 5.59 -5.26
N ILE A 18 -0.08 6.82 -4.80
CA ILE A 18 -1.05 7.12 -3.76
C ILE A 18 -2.28 7.68 -4.46
N ALA A 19 -3.45 7.07 -4.26
CA ALA A 19 -4.70 7.53 -4.84
C ALA A 19 -5.76 7.66 -3.75
N ARG A 20 -6.65 8.64 -3.91
CA ARG A 20 -7.83 8.80 -3.08
C ARG A 20 -8.88 7.79 -3.52
N ARG A 21 -9.40 7.02 -2.56
CA ARG A 21 -10.54 6.11 -2.78
C ARG A 21 -11.83 6.91 -2.71
N ASN A 22 -12.57 6.92 -3.80
CA ASN A 22 -13.92 7.46 -3.86
C ASN A 22 -14.91 6.31 -3.96
N GLN A 23 -15.98 6.38 -3.19
CA GLN A 23 -17.04 5.39 -3.17
C GLN A 23 -18.34 6.10 -3.49
N MET A 24 -18.98 5.67 -4.57
CA MET A 24 -20.26 6.20 -5.02
C MET A 24 -21.28 5.07 -5.07
N PRO A 25 -22.56 5.36 -4.79
CA PRO A 25 -23.61 4.37 -5.02
C PRO A 25 -23.64 4.01 -6.51
N ASP A 26 -23.79 2.73 -6.80
CA ASP A 26 -24.03 2.27 -8.16
C ASP A 26 -25.35 2.85 -8.68
N GLN A 27 -25.34 3.41 -9.89
CA GLN A 27 -26.52 4.04 -10.48
C GLN A 27 -27.51 3.00 -11.02
N THR A 28 -27.07 1.77 -11.28
CA THR A 28 -27.86 0.74 -11.98
C THR A 28 -28.32 -0.39 -11.05
N GLY A 29 -27.83 -0.44 -9.80
CA GLY A 29 -28.10 -1.54 -8.87
C GLY A 29 -27.86 -1.19 -7.41
N THR A 30 -27.92 -2.20 -6.55
CA THR A 30 -27.66 -2.06 -5.10
C THR A 30 -26.19 -2.37 -4.78
N GLY A 31 -25.29 -1.54 -5.30
CA GLY A 31 -23.84 -1.71 -5.16
C GLY A 31 -23.12 -0.43 -4.76
N ILE A 32 -21.84 -0.57 -4.39
CA ILE A 32 -20.92 0.56 -4.21
C ILE A 32 -19.85 0.44 -5.30
N VAL A 33 -19.75 1.45 -6.14
CA VAL A 33 -18.67 1.57 -7.13
C VAL A 33 -17.51 2.31 -6.48
N THR A 34 -16.31 1.71 -6.54
CA THR A 34 -15.10 2.34 -6.02
C THR A 34 -14.25 2.85 -7.18
N SER A 35 -13.92 4.14 -7.17
CA SER A 35 -12.96 4.76 -8.09
C SER A 35 -11.72 5.26 -7.33
N PHE A 36 -10.63 5.43 -8.07
CA PHE A 36 -9.35 5.90 -7.54
C PHE A 36 -8.91 7.15 -8.30
N ASP A 37 -8.88 8.28 -7.59
CA ASP A 37 -8.66 9.59 -8.17
C ASP A 37 -7.43 10.24 -7.53
N GLY A 38 -6.88 11.29 -8.15
CA GLY A 38 -5.80 12.08 -7.56
C GLY A 38 -4.50 11.30 -7.34
N MET A 39 -4.02 10.62 -8.39
CA MET A 39 -2.84 9.75 -8.30
C MET A 39 -1.54 10.56 -8.15
N ALA A 40 -0.87 10.43 -7.01
CA ALA A 40 0.46 10.96 -6.78
C ALA A 40 1.51 9.85 -6.85
N LYS A 41 2.52 10.02 -7.71
CA LYS A 41 3.62 9.06 -7.86
C LYS A 41 4.75 9.40 -6.89
N VAL A 42 5.08 8.47 -6.01
CA VAL A 42 6.17 8.63 -5.03
C VAL A 42 7.10 7.44 -5.03
N ARG A 43 8.27 7.61 -4.41
CA ARG A 43 9.27 6.55 -4.22
C ARG A 43 9.23 6.09 -2.78
N ALA A 44 9.10 4.78 -2.60
CA ALA A 44 8.95 4.15 -1.31
C ALA A 44 9.83 2.90 -1.18
N ASP A 45 10.09 2.51 0.06
CA ASP A 45 10.50 1.16 0.43
C ASP A 45 9.27 0.43 0.96
N VAL A 46 9.06 -0.82 0.54
CA VAL A 46 7.86 -1.58 0.89
C VAL A 46 8.29 -2.92 1.46
N GLN A 47 8.03 -3.09 2.75
CA GLN A 47 8.47 -4.24 3.52
C GLN A 47 7.25 -5.00 4.04
N ALA A 48 7.24 -6.33 3.85
CA ALA A 48 6.25 -7.18 4.51
C ALA A 48 6.57 -7.26 6.01
N VAL A 49 5.55 -7.17 6.85
CA VAL A 49 5.66 -7.43 8.28
C VAL A 49 5.56 -8.96 8.45
N GLY A 50 6.47 -9.54 9.25
CA GLY A 50 6.56 -11.00 9.44
C GLY A 50 5.27 -11.66 9.97
N ALA A 51 5.29 -13.00 10.02
CA ALA A 51 4.12 -13.84 10.29
C ALA A 51 3.26 -13.32 11.46
N MET A 52 2.00 -13.01 11.15
CA MET A 52 1.01 -12.62 12.14
C MET A 52 0.80 -13.78 13.12
N THR A 53 0.80 -13.47 14.41
CA THR A 53 0.46 -14.46 15.43
C THR A 53 -1.05 -14.64 15.40
N TYR A 54 -1.51 -15.84 15.06
CA TYR A 54 -2.91 -16.23 15.12
C TYR A 54 -3.17 -16.90 16.48
N TRP A 55 -4.29 -16.57 17.13
CA TRP A 55 -4.77 -17.27 18.32
C TRP A 55 -6.14 -17.90 18.01
N GLY A 56 -6.15 -19.19 17.70
CA GLY A 56 -7.34 -19.87 17.17
C GLY A 56 -7.65 -19.43 15.73
N THR A 57 -8.91 -19.08 15.43
CA THR A 57 -9.34 -18.54 14.13
C THR A 57 -9.26 -17.02 14.05
N MET A 58 -8.94 -16.33 15.15
CA MET A 58 -8.80 -14.88 15.18
C MET A 58 -7.32 -14.49 15.16
N GLN A 59 -7.01 -13.56 14.26
CA GLN A 59 -5.77 -12.82 14.36
C GLN A 59 -5.86 -11.89 15.58
N THR A 60 -4.92 -12.05 16.51
CA THR A 60 -4.90 -11.31 17.78
C THR A 60 -4.63 -9.81 17.58
N ASP A 61 -3.95 -9.45 16.48
CA ASP A 61 -3.73 -8.07 16.05
C ASP A 61 -4.73 -7.67 14.95
N SER A 62 -5.96 -7.31 15.33
CA SER A 62 -6.87 -6.59 14.42
C SER A 62 -6.68 -5.07 14.55
N PRO A 63 -6.54 -4.31 13.45
CA PRO A 63 -6.46 -4.73 12.04
C PRO A 63 -5.06 -5.23 11.64
N ALA A 64 -5.05 -6.19 10.71
CA ALA A 64 -3.87 -6.88 10.23
C ALA A 64 -2.92 -5.96 9.43
N VAL A 65 -1.94 -5.37 10.09
CA VAL A 65 -0.85 -4.65 9.40
C VAL A 65 0.07 -5.66 8.71
N THR A 66 -0.15 -5.89 7.42
CA THR A 66 0.65 -6.85 6.63
C THR A 66 1.93 -6.22 6.08
N HIS A 67 1.96 -4.90 5.87
CA HIS A 67 3.09 -4.20 5.26
C HIS A 67 3.42 -2.89 5.97
N ARG A 68 4.70 -2.53 5.94
CA ARG A 68 5.21 -1.20 6.28
C ARG A 68 5.79 -0.57 5.03
N ILE A 69 5.27 0.60 4.67
CA ILE A 69 5.70 1.38 3.53
C ILE A 69 6.40 2.63 4.06
N PHE A 70 7.68 2.76 3.73
CA PHE A 70 8.49 3.91 4.09
C PHE A 70 8.66 4.83 2.90
N MET A 71 8.45 6.12 3.08
CA MET A 71 8.65 7.11 2.01
C MET A 71 9.15 8.43 2.58
N ARG A 72 9.55 9.35 1.69
CA ARG A 72 9.82 10.73 2.10
C ARG A 72 8.58 11.36 2.71
N TRP A 73 8.79 12.36 3.55
CA TRP A 73 7.70 13.13 4.13
C TRP A 73 6.72 13.62 3.05
N THR A 74 5.46 13.46 3.39
CA THR A 74 4.29 13.93 2.67
C THR A 74 3.26 14.25 3.73
N ASP A 75 2.31 15.13 3.39
CA ASP A 75 1.19 15.41 4.27
C ASP A 75 0.40 14.14 4.58
N ALA A 76 -0.40 14.19 5.65
CA ALA A 76 -1.08 13.04 6.21
C ALA A 76 -1.84 12.27 5.10
N ILE A 77 -1.59 10.96 5.01
CA ILE A 77 -2.30 10.06 4.11
C ILE A 77 -3.36 9.33 4.94
N PRO A 78 -4.63 9.77 4.90
CA PRO A 78 -5.69 9.14 5.67
C PRO A 78 -6.08 7.77 5.10
N ASN A 79 -6.86 7.02 5.88
CA ASN A 79 -7.40 5.70 5.52
C ASN A 79 -8.33 5.71 4.28
N THR A 80 -8.75 6.89 3.81
CA THR A 80 -9.48 7.08 2.55
C THR A 80 -8.58 6.99 1.32
N HIS A 81 -7.26 6.83 1.51
CA HIS A 81 -6.33 6.61 0.41
C HIS A 81 -5.96 5.14 0.28
N ALA A 82 -5.63 4.74 -0.94
CA ALA A 82 -5.03 3.47 -1.27
C ALA A 82 -3.63 3.71 -1.85
N ILE A 83 -2.72 2.78 -1.60
CA ILE A 83 -1.38 2.79 -2.18
C ILE A 83 -1.29 1.62 -3.15
N PHE A 84 -0.81 1.87 -4.35
CA PHE A 84 -0.60 0.86 -5.38
C PHE A 84 0.89 0.68 -5.63
N ARG A 85 1.31 -0.58 -5.78
CA ARG A 85 2.64 -0.94 -6.24
C ARG A 85 2.53 -1.85 -7.45
N THR A 86 3.28 -1.53 -8.49
CA THR A 86 3.46 -2.41 -9.65
C THR A 86 4.92 -2.82 -9.70
N THR A 87 5.16 -4.13 -9.75
CA THR A 87 6.50 -4.71 -9.88
C THR A 87 6.55 -5.64 -11.07
N ARG A 88 7.64 -5.57 -11.84
CA ARG A 88 7.93 -6.54 -12.89
C ARG A 88 8.68 -7.72 -12.29
N ARG A 89 8.19 -8.93 -12.53
CA ARG A 89 8.86 -10.18 -12.12
C ARG A 89 9.94 -10.56 -13.13
N ASN A 90 10.78 -11.53 -12.76
CA ASN A 90 11.87 -12.02 -13.61
C ASN A 90 11.36 -12.69 -14.90
N ASP A 91 10.14 -13.23 -14.86
CA ASP A 91 9.42 -13.81 -16.02
C ASP A 91 8.81 -12.75 -16.95
N GLY A 92 9.01 -11.46 -16.65
CA GLY A 92 8.48 -10.35 -17.43
C GLY A 92 7.04 -9.95 -17.10
N SER A 93 6.31 -10.76 -16.31
CA SER A 93 4.93 -10.47 -15.90
C SER A 93 4.86 -9.27 -14.95
N LEU A 94 3.73 -8.57 -14.98
CA LEU A 94 3.44 -7.47 -14.05
C LEU A 94 2.64 -8.01 -12.87
N ARG A 95 3.16 -7.79 -11.66
CA ARG A 95 2.41 -7.95 -10.42
C ARG A 95 1.96 -6.59 -9.94
N TRP A 96 0.68 -6.46 -9.65
CA TRP A 96 0.13 -5.28 -9.00
C TRP A 96 -0.40 -5.64 -7.61
N GLU A 97 -0.27 -4.70 -6.69
CA GLU A 97 -0.70 -4.83 -5.31
C GLU A 97 -1.39 -3.54 -4.87
N GLN A 98 -2.53 -3.68 -4.20
CA GLN A 98 -3.30 -2.61 -3.60
C GLN A 98 -3.23 -2.72 -2.07
N PHE A 99 -2.79 -1.64 -1.46
CA PHE A 99 -2.64 -1.52 -0.02
C PHE A 99 -3.64 -0.52 0.55
N ARG A 100 -4.37 -0.95 1.58
CA ARG A 100 -5.22 -0.08 2.41
C ARG A 100 -4.38 0.53 3.52
N VAL A 101 -4.46 1.85 3.65
CA VAL A 101 -3.77 2.58 4.71
C VAL A 101 -4.46 2.33 6.05
N ARG A 102 -3.69 1.92 7.07
CA ARG A 102 -4.18 1.71 8.43
C ARG A 102 -3.67 2.78 9.38
N ARG A 103 -2.35 3.03 9.40
CA ARG A 103 -1.75 4.08 10.23
C ARG A 103 -0.66 4.81 9.46
N TRP A 104 -0.58 6.12 9.71
CA TRP A 104 0.47 6.99 9.20
C TRP A 104 1.24 7.53 10.40
N LYS A 105 2.57 7.45 10.36
CA LYS A 105 3.45 7.86 11.46
C LYS A 105 4.66 8.61 10.90
N GLU A 106 4.98 9.74 11.51
CA GLU A 106 6.26 10.41 11.29
C GLU A 106 7.40 9.59 11.87
N LEU A 107 8.53 9.55 11.16
CA LEU A 107 9.76 8.94 11.65
C LEU A 107 10.83 9.99 11.98
N GLY A 108 11.34 9.93 13.21
CA GLY A 108 12.48 10.72 13.67
C GLY A 108 12.20 12.22 13.91
N GLY A 109 10.94 12.66 13.94
CA GLY A 109 10.52 13.98 14.44
C GLY A 109 11.03 15.21 13.66
N ARG A 110 11.52 15.02 12.42
CA ARG A 110 12.09 16.09 11.58
C ARG A 110 11.40 16.23 10.23
N LYS A 111 10.22 15.63 10.05
CA LYS A 111 9.45 15.61 8.80
C LYS A 111 10.29 15.20 7.59
N ARG A 112 11.11 14.16 7.75
CA ARG A 112 11.97 13.63 6.66
C ARG A 112 11.37 12.39 6.03
N PHE A 113 10.84 11.50 6.85
CA PHE A 113 10.28 10.23 6.44
C PHE A 113 8.99 9.94 7.18
N VAL A 114 8.16 9.13 6.55
CA VAL A 114 6.93 8.60 7.14
C VAL A 114 6.93 7.07 7.00
N CYS A 115 6.38 6.41 8.00
CA CYS A 115 6.01 5.01 7.97
C CYS A 115 4.50 4.92 7.81
N ILE A 116 4.07 4.19 6.79
CA ILE A 116 2.67 3.86 6.57
C ILE A 116 2.51 2.38 6.83
N GLU A 117 1.77 2.07 7.87
CA GLU A 117 1.33 0.71 8.16
C GLU A 117 0.08 0.43 7.34
N CYS A 118 0.16 -0.61 6.54
CA CYS A 118 -0.85 -0.95 5.54
C CYS A 118 -1.28 -2.41 5.65
N GLU A 119 -2.46 -2.65 5.12
CA GLU A 119 -2.99 -3.98 4.86
C GLU A 119 -3.00 -4.21 3.35
N LEU A 120 -2.63 -5.42 2.93
CA LEU A 120 -2.71 -5.83 1.54
C LEU A 120 -4.16 -6.25 1.27
N GLU A 121 -4.87 -5.46 0.47
CA GLU A 121 -6.29 -5.67 0.21
C GLU A 121 -6.51 -6.52 -1.04
N GLN A 122 -5.72 -6.27 -2.09
CA GLN A 122 -5.82 -6.99 -3.34
C GLN A 122 -4.44 -7.12 -3.99
N GLN A 123 -4.24 -8.21 -4.73
CA GLN A 123 -3.06 -8.40 -5.56
C GLN A 123 -3.43 -9.21 -6.78
N GLY A 124 -2.74 -8.96 -7.90
CA GLY A 124 -2.93 -9.68 -9.14
C GLY A 124 -1.63 -9.85 -9.90
N THR A 125 -1.66 -10.72 -10.89
CA THR A 125 -0.59 -10.86 -11.89
C THR A 125 -1.25 -10.76 -13.26
N ASP A 126 -0.82 -9.82 -14.10
CA ASP A 126 -1.31 -9.73 -15.47
C ASP A 126 -0.58 -10.78 -16.30
N ASN A 127 -1.21 -11.95 -16.46
CA ASN A 127 -0.79 -12.98 -17.43
C ASN A 127 -1.70 -13.02 -18.67
N GLN A 128 -2.61 -12.05 -18.84
CA GLN A 128 -3.41 -11.89 -20.05
C GLN A 128 -3.38 -10.42 -20.46
N ILE A 129 -2.49 -10.10 -21.40
CA ILE A 129 -2.79 -9.09 -22.40
C ILE A 129 -3.25 -9.93 -23.59
N ASP A 130 -4.53 -10.30 -23.61
CA ASP A 130 -5.14 -10.84 -24.80
C ASP A 130 -5.05 -9.75 -25.87
N ALA A 131 -4.18 -9.99 -26.84
CA ALA A 131 -4.11 -9.23 -28.07
C ALA A 131 -5.42 -9.45 -28.84
N THR A 132 -6.34 -8.52 -28.63
CA THR A 132 -7.54 -8.31 -29.46
C THR A 132 -7.60 -6.81 -29.71
N GLU A 133 -6.96 -6.34 -30.77
CA GLU A 133 -7.55 -6.05 -32.08
C GLU A 133 -6.45 -5.81 -33.12
#